data_AF-A0A9D5BVK2-F1
#
_entry.id   AF-A0A9D5BVK2-F1
#
_cell.length_a   1.000
_cell.length_b   1.000
_cell.length_c   1.000
_cell.angle_alpha   90.00
_cell.angle_beta   90.00
_cell.angle_gamma   90.00
#
_symmetry.space_group_name_H-M   'P 1'
#
loop_
_entity.id
_entity.type
_entity.pdbx_description
1 polymer ?
#
loop_
_entity_poly.entity_id
_entity_poly.type
_entity_poly.pdbx_seq_one_letter_code
_entity_poly.pdbx_strand_id
1 'polypeptide(L)'
;MLDIECFFLNCALETEMAPILVIATNWGITNVRGTNYRTPHGIPADFLDCLLIIPAQPYTEDEICKILDIRCEEEDVEMSMSAKVSLTKIAVETSRGLDRLEGGLLWNQMKKT
;
A
#
# COMPACT_ATOMS: atom_id res chain seq x y z
N MET A 1 -12.01 -6.62 6.55
CA MET A 1 -11.04 -7.10 5.54
C MET A 1 -11.83 -8.03 4.64
N LEU A 2 -11.76 -7.81 3.32
CA LEU A 2 -12.59 -8.48 2.33
C LEU A 2 -12.52 -9.99 2.53
N ASP A 3 -13.69 -10.62 2.65
CA ASP A 3 -13.84 -12.07 2.75
C ASP A 3 -14.19 -12.62 1.37
N ILE A 4 -14.14 -13.94 1.20
CA ILE A 4 -14.57 -14.56 -0.06
C ILE A 4 -16.03 -14.21 -0.42
N GLU A 5 -16.86 -13.92 0.57
CA GLU A 5 -18.25 -13.47 0.41
C GLU A 5 -18.37 -12.09 -0.24
N CYS A 6 -17.28 -11.32 -0.33
CA CYS A 6 -17.25 -10.03 -1.05
C CYS A 6 -17.29 -10.18 -2.58
N PHE A 7 -17.52 -11.38 -3.12
CA PHE A 7 -17.80 -11.61 -4.55
C PHE A 7 -18.95 -10.74 -5.08
N PHE A 8 -19.87 -10.29 -4.22
CA PHE A 8 -20.89 -9.30 -4.57
C PHE A 8 -20.32 -8.03 -5.21
N LEU A 9 -19.08 -7.63 -4.88
CA LEU A 9 -18.42 -6.47 -5.48
C LEU A 9 -18.22 -6.65 -6.99
N ASN A 10 -17.95 -7.86 -7.49
CA ASN A 10 -17.87 -8.10 -8.94
C ASN A 10 -19.22 -7.78 -9.60
N CYS A 11 -20.31 -8.33 -9.06
CA CYS A 11 -21.65 -8.06 -9.59
C CYS A 11 -22.06 -6.58 -9.47
N ALA A 12 -21.67 -5.90 -8.38
CA ALA A 12 -21.97 -4.49 -8.18
C ALA A 12 -21.21 -3.58 -9.16
N LEU A 13 -19.97 -3.95 -9.52
CA LEU A 13 -19.12 -3.21 -10.46
C LEU A 13 -19.55 -3.40 -11.92
N GLU A 14 -20.29 -4.47 -12.23
CA GLU A 14 -20.86 -4.69 -13.57
C GLU A 14 -22.10 -3.81 -13.86
N THR A 15 -22.65 -3.12 -12.86
CA THR A 15 -23.84 -2.28 -13.05
C THR A 15 -23.50 -0.95 -13.75
N GLU A 16 -24.41 -0.45 -14.59
CA GLU A 16 -24.20 0.82 -15.33
C GLU A 16 -23.99 2.05 -14.43
N MET A 17 -24.45 1.99 -13.17
CA MET A 17 -24.27 3.05 -12.17
C MET A 17 -23.21 2.70 -11.10
N ALA A 18 -22.25 1.84 -11.43
CA ALA A 18 -21.17 1.48 -10.52
C ALA A 18 -20.26 2.70 -10.22
N PRO A 19 -19.98 3.01 -8.95
CA PRO A 19 -19.01 4.04 -8.59
C PRO A 19 -17.58 3.58 -8.86
N ILE A 20 -16.65 4.53 -8.98
CA ILE A 20 -15.21 4.23 -9.08
C ILE A 20 -14.74 3.64 -7.76
N LEU A 21 -14.17 2.43 -7.81
CA LEU A 21 -13.61 1.74 -6.66
C LEU A 21 -12.10 1.95 -6.60
N VAL A 22 -11.61 2.55 -5.51
CA VAL A 22 -10.18 2.68 -5.21
C VAL A 22 -9.87 1.85 -3.97
N ILE A 23 -8.97 0.88 -4.12
CA ILE A 23 -8.54 -0.02 -3.04
C ILE A 23 -7.05 0.20 -2.76
N ALA A 24 -6.69 0.27 -1.48
CA ALA A 24 -5.31 0.27 -1.04
C ALA A 24 -5.05 -0.97 -0.18
N THR A 25 -3.93 -1.64 -0.43
CA THR A 25 -3.51 -2.85 0.27
C THR A 25 -2.04 -2.76 0.61
N ASN A 26 -1.72 -3.06 1.88
CA ASN A 26 -0.36 -3.04 2.39
C ASN A 26 0.22 -4.47 2.52
N TRP A 27 -0.52 -5.47 2.06
CA TRP A 27 -0.15 -6.88 2.18
C TRP A 27 0.34 -7.42 0.84
N GLY A 28 1.45 -8.17 0.86
CA GLY A 28 2.04 -8.80 -0.31
C GLY A 28 1.26 -10.03 -0.76
N ILE A 29 1.55 -11.18 -0.15
CA ILE A 29 0.83 -12.44 -0.42
C ILE A 29 0.19 -12.92 0.89
N THR A 30 -1.13 -12.99 0.91
CA THR A 30 -1.88 -13.43 2.09
C THR A 30 -2.97 -14.40 1.70
N ASN A 31 -3.46 -15.15 2.69
CA ASN A 31 -4.63 -16.00 2.47
C ASN A 31 -5.87 -15.12 2.34
N VAL A 32 -6.73 -15.43 1.36
CA VAL A 32 -8.08 -14.85 1.32
C VAL A 32 -8.83 -15.40 2.53
N ARG A 33 -9.47 -14.51 3.31
CA ARG A 33 -10.30 -14.94 4.45
C ARG A 33 -11.38 -15.92 3.95
N GLY A 34 -11.69 -16.91 4.79
CA GLY A 34 -12.60 -18.00 4.42
C GLY A 34 -12.01 -19.08 3.51
N THR A 35 -10.74 -18.99 3.10
CA THR A 35 -10.11 -19.98 2.21
C THR A 35 -8.71 -20.39 2.68
N ASN A 36 -8.19 -21.48 2.11
CA ASN A 36 -6.85 -22.00 2.40
C ASN A 36 -5.82 -21.67 1.32
N TYR A 37 -6.18 -20.91 0.27
CA TYR A 37 -5.27 -20.56 -0.80
C TYR A 37 -4.73 -19.12 -0.65
N ARG A 38 -3.52 -18.91 -1.14
CA ARG A 38 -2.80 -17.64 -1.10
C ARG A 38 -3.00 -16.89 -2.41
N THR A 39 -3.26 -15.59 -2.30
CA THR A 39 -3.34 -14.70 -3.46
C THR A 39 -2.56 -13.42 -3.23
N PRO A 40 -2.17 -12.71 -4.31
CA PRO A 40 -1.69 -11.35 -4.20
C PRO A 40 -2.72 -10.49 -3.46
N HIS A 41 -2.24 -9.68 -2.51
CA HIS A 41 -3.04 -8.74 -1.74
C HIS A 41 -4.19 -9.33 -0.91
N GLY A 42 -4.33 -10.67 -0.85
CA GLY A 42 -5.43 -11.35 -0.17
C GLY A 42 -6.78 -11.17 -0.86
N ILE A 43 -6.76 -10.87 -2.16
CA ILE A 43 -7.94 -10.66 -3.02
C ILE A 43 -8.15 -11.90 -3.89
N PRO A 44 -9.40 -12.37 -4.14
CA PRO A 44 -9.65 -13.45 -5.08
C PRO A 44 -9.08 -13.15 -6.48
N ALA A 45 -8.52 -14.15 -7.17
CA ALA A 45 -7.88 -13.98 -8.48
C ALA A 45 -8.84 -13.34 -9.51
N ASP A 46 -10.11 -13.75 -9.51
CA ASP A 46 -11.13 -13.21 -10.41
C ASP A 46 -11.35 -11.70 -10.23
N PHE A 47 -11.20 -11.18 -9.01
CA PHE A 47 -11.33 -9.76 -8.72
C PHE A 47 -10.05 -9.00 -9.10
N LEU A 48 -8.88 -9.64 -9.01
CA LEU A 48 -7.60 -9.04 -9.42
C LEU A 48 -7.52 -8.76 -10.92
N ASP A 49 -8.09 -9.65 -11.76
CA ASP A 49 -8.07 -9.51 -13.21
C ASP A 49 -8.86 -8.28 -13.70
N CYS A 50 -9.85 -7.82 -12.92
CA CYS A 50 -10.64 -6.64 -13.22
C CYS A 50 -10.02 -5.32 -12.70
N LEU A 51 -8.94 -5.37 -11.93
CA LEU A 51 -8.35 -4.20 -11.30
C LEU A 51 -7.11 -3.68 -12.04
N LEU A 52 -6.93 -2.36 -12.02
CA LEU A 52 -5.66 -1.74 -12.40
C LEU A 52 -4.77 -1.58 -11.15
N ILE A 53 -3.62 -2.24 -11.15
CA ILE A 53 -2.65 -2.15 -10.05
C ILE A 53 -1.68 -1.00 -10.31
N ILE A 54 -1.64 -0.03 -9.38
CA ILE A 54 -0.68 1.08 -9.37
C ILE A 54 0.28 0.88 -8.19
N PRO A 55 1.55 0.49 -8.44
CA PRO A 55 2.51 0.29 -7.36
C PRO A 55 3.00 1.64 -6.82
N ALA A 56 2.97 1.81 -5.49
CA ALA A 56 3.61 2.94 -4.83
C ALA A 56 5.12 2.69 -4.69
N GLN A 57 5.93 3.70 -5.00
CA GLN A 57 7.38 3.66 -4.78
C GLN A 57 7.73 4.26 -3.40
N PRO A 58 8.76 3.74 -2.72
CA PRO A 58 9.21 4.33 -1.47
C PRO A 58 9.80 5.72 -1.71
N TYR A 59 9.54 6.64 -0.78
CA TYR A 59 10.07 8.00 -0.85
C TYR A 59 11.58 8.04 -0.64
N THR A 60 12.21 8.99 -1.30
CA THR A 60 13.62 9.37 -1.08
C THR A 60 13.77 10.25 0.16
N GLU A 61 14.99 10.35 0.70
CA GLU A 61 15.28 11.16 1.90
C GLU A 61 14.89 12.64 1.70
N ASP A 62 15.16 13.18 0.52
CA ASP A 62 14.81 14.55 0.15
C ASP A 62 13.29 14.78 0.09
N GLU A 63 12.53 13.78 -0.40
CA GLU A 63 11.07 13.83 -0.43
C GLU A 63 10.48 13.75 0.98
N ILE A 64 11.04 12.90 1.85
CA ILE A 64 10.62 12.81 3.26
C ILE A 64 10.84 14.15 3.97
N CYS A 65 11.97 14.82 3.74
CA CYS A 65 12.23 16.14 4.31
C CYS A 65 11.16 17.17 3.88
N LYS A 66 10.83 17.21 2.58
CA LYS A 66 9.77 18.10 2.06
C LYS A 66 8.39 17.77 2.62
N ILE A 67 8.07 16.48 2.80
CA ILE A 67 6.82 16.05 3.42
C ILE A 67 6.75 16.56 4.85
N LEU A 68 7.85 16.47 5.62
CA LEU A 68 7.90 16.99 6.98
C LEU A 68 7.75 18.50 7.02
N ASP A 69 8.34 19.23 6.06
CA ASP A 69 8.16 20.69 5.96
C ASP A 69 6.69 21.08 5.75
N ILE A 70 6.02 20.44 4.79
CA ILE A 70 4.58 20.68 4.52
C ILE A 70 3.73 20.32 5.75
N ARG A 71 4.10 19.25 6.49
CA ARG A 71 3.38 18.87 7.72
C ARG A 71 3.59 19.85 8.86
N CYS A 72 4.79 20.39 9.01
CA CYS A 72 5.06 21.44 10.01
C CYS A 72 4.26 22.70 9.72
N GLU A 73 4.13 23.06 8.43
CA GLU A 73 3.33 24.20 7.98
C GLU A 73 1.83 23.95 8.21
N GLU A 74 1.31 22.76 7.87
CA GLU A 74 -0.11 22.43 8.05
C GLU A 74 -0.51 22.29 9.53
N GLU A 75 0.39 21.84 10.39
CA GLU A 75 0.15 21.67 11.83
C GLU A 75 0.49 22.93 12.65
N ASP A 76 0.94 24.02 12.02
CA ASP A 76 1.41 25.26 12.68
C ASP A 76 2.50 25.00 13.76
N VAL A 77 3.43 24.09 13.48
CA VAL A 77 4.52 23.71 14.41
C VAL A 77 5.87 24.25 13.92
N GLU A 78 6.49 25.13 14.70
CA GLU A 78 7.85 25.59 14.45
C GLU A 78 8.87 24.53 14.90
N MET A 79 9.52 23.88 13.93
CA MET A 79 10.58 22.90 14.17
C MET A 79 11.96 23.44 13.78
N SER A 80 12.96 23.19 14.62
CA SER A 80 14.36 23.52 14.30
C SER A 80 14.90 22.61 13.19
N MET A 81 15.82 23.14 12.38
CA MET A 81 16.39 22.39 11.25
C MET A 81 17.12 21.09 11.69
N SER A 82 17.76 21.10 12.86
CA SER A 82 18.42 19.92 13.43
C SER A 82 17.42 18.82 13.84
N ALA A 83 16.23 19.21 14.30
CA ALA A 83 15.16 18.27 14.63
C ALA A 83 14.59 17.62 13.36
N LYS A 84 14.36 18.40 12.29
CA LYS A 84 13.88 17.88 11.00
C LYS A 84 14.84 16.85 10.40
N VAL A 85 16.14 17.13 10.37
CA VAL A 85 17.15 16.17 9.87
C VAL A 85 17.16 14.89 10.72
N SER A 86 17.04 15.01 12.04
CA SER A 86 17.01 13.84 12.93
C SER A 86 15.76 12.99 12.70
N LEU A 87 14.61 13.62 12.48
CA LEU A 87 13.35 12.93 12.16
C LEU A 87 13.40 12.27 10.80
N THR A 88 13.96 12.92 9.77
CA THR A 88 14.17 12.32 8.45
C THR A 88 15.01 11.05 8.57
N LYS A 89 16.09 11.07 9.37
CA LYS A 89 16.92 9.89 9.60
C LYS A 89 16.14 8.75 10.27
N ILE A 90 15.36 9.05 11.30
CA ILE A 90 14.50 8.06 11.98
C ILE A 90 13.43 7.51 11.01
N ALA A 91 12.85 8.36 10.17
CA ALA A 91 11.84 7.97 9.19
C ALA A 91 12.42 7.02 8.13
N VAL A 92 13.63 7.28 7.63
CA VAL A 92 14.33 6.40 6.70
C VAL A 92 14.67 5.05 7.35
N GLU A 93 15.14 5.06 8.61
CA GLU A 93 15.48 3.84 9.34
C GLU A 93 14.23 2.98 9.64
N THR A 94 13.12 3.61 10.03
CA THR A 94 11.88 2.91 10.42
C THR A 94 11.08 2.46 9.21
N SER A 95 10.97 3.28 8.16
CA SER A 95 10.22 2.94 6.95
C SER A 95 10.86 1.77 6.17
N ARG A 96 12.18 1.59 6.28
CA ARG A 96 12.88 0.39 5.77
C ARG A 96 12.49 -0.90 6.49
N GLY A 97 11.90 -0.81 7.69
CA GLY A 97 11.38 -1.97 8.43
C GLY A 97 10.20 -2.66 7.74
N LEU A 98 9.39 -1.92 6.99
CA LEU A 98 8.30 -2.48 6.16
C LEU A 98 8.85 -3.28 4.97
N ASP A 99 10.00 -2.88 4.42
CA ASP A 99 10.64 -3.57 3.31
C ASP A 99 11.33 -4.88 3.75
N ARG A 100 11.76 -4.94 5.02
CA ARG A 100 12.32 -6.16 5.64
C ARG A 100 11.31 -7.27 5.85
N LEU A 101 10.02 -6.96 5.94
CA LEU A 101 9.05 -7.96 6.38
C LEU A 101 8.51 -8.87 5.28
N GLU A 102 8.47 -8.51 3.99
CA GLU A 102 8.06 -9.50 2.94
C GLU A 102 8.19 -9.08 1.45
N GLY A 103 8.80 -7.95 1.09
CA GLY A 103 8.63 -7.37 -0.26
C GLY A 103 9.58 -7.87 -1.36
N GLY A 104 10.88 -7.98 -1.08
CA GLY A 104 11.91 -8.09 -2.14
C GLY A 104 12.03 -9.45 -2.84
N LEU A 105 11.72 -10.56 -2.14
CA LEU A 105 11.83 -11.91 -2.70
C LEU A 105 10.55 -12.36 -3.42
N LEU A 106 9.37 -11.92 -2.96
CA LEU A 106 8.08 -12.29 -3.52
C LEU A 106 7.71 -11.47 -4.77
N TRP A 107 8.15 -10.22 -4.87
CA TRP A 107 7.91 -9.38 -6.06
C TRP A 107 8.55 -9.95 -7.33
N ASN A 108 9.72 -10.59 -7.20
CA ASN A 108 10.38 -11.27 -8.33
C ASN A 108 9.64 -12.54 -8.78
N GLN A 109 8.78 -13.13 -7.94
CA GLN A 109 7.90 -14.23 -8.33
C GLN A 109 6.62 -13.72 -9.00
N MET A 110 6.09 -12.56 -8.61
CA MET A 110 4.91 -11.95 -9.25
C MET A 110 5.16 -11.53 -10.71
N LYS A 111 6.39 -11.16 -11.10
CA LYS A 111 6.74 -10.84 -12.50
C LYS A 111 6.89 -12.05 -13.43
N LYS A 112 6.79 -13.29 -12.92
CA LYS A 112 7.06 -14.53 -13.66
C LYS A 112 5.83 -15.33 -14.08
N THR A 113 4.64 -14.78 -13.87
CA THR A 113 3.37 -15.32 -14.38
C THR A 113 2.78 -14.31 -15.34
#